data_AF-A0AAE0DA21-F1
#
_entry.id   AF-A0AAE0DA21-F1
#
_cell.length_a   1.000
_cell.length_b   1.000
_cell.length_c   1.000
_cell.angle_alpha   90.00
_cell.angle_beta   90.00
_cell.angle_gamma   90.00
#
_symmetry.space_group_name_H-M   'P 1'
#
loop_
_entity.id
_entity.type
_entity.pdbx_description
1 polymer ?
#
loop_
_entity_poly.entity_id
_entity_poly.type
_entity_poly.pdbx_seq_one_letter_code
_entity_poly.pdbx_strand_id
1 'polypeptide(L)'
;MSPPSDLVQGLKLETSFSPSYTQHTFNKRGTSGREWKIRVHERWTRKKRLGQGSYGTVWLETCERPARRHSPAVRAVKEIPVDSTVTEKMDYYRELEAVMKFSQERVGSIRAEGRVLRSV
;
A
#
# COMPACT_ATOMS: atom_id res chain seq x y z
N MET A 1 1.28 -15.97 -15.40
CA MET A 1 1.59 -14.95 -14.38
C MET A 1 2.81 -15.40 -13.61
N SER A 2 3.89 -14.62 -13.62
CA SER A 2 5.09 -14.89 -12.80
C SER A 2 4.77 -14.66 -11.31
N PRO A 3 5.39 -15.41 -10.38
CA PRO A 3 5.15 -15.22 -8.96
C PRO A 3 5.61 -13.83 -8.49
N PRO A 4 4.95 -13.22 -7.49
CA PRO A 4 5.39 -11.95 -6.92
C PRO A 4 6.79 -12.07 -6.32
N SER A 5 7.62 -11.05 -6.56
CA SER A 5 8.95 -10.92 -5.93
C SER A 5 8.88 -11.07 -4.41
N ASP A 6 9.92 -11.63 -3.81
CA ASP A 6 10.08 -11.74 -2.35
C ASP A 6 9.87 -10.39 -1.64
N LEU A 7 10.20 -9.29 -2.30
CA LEU A 7 9.96 -7.94 -1.79
C LEU A 7 8.46 -7.66 -1.60
N VAL A 8 7.65 -8.03 -2.59
CA VAL A 8 6.19 -7.85 -2.57
C VAL A 8 5.54 -8.76 -1.53
N GLN A 9 6.05 -9.98 -1.38
CA GLN A 9 5.56 -10.91 -0.37
C GLN A 9 5.91 -10.45 1.05
N GLY A 10 7.15 -9.99 1.28
CA GLY A 10 7.63 -9.55 2.59
C GLY A 10 6.95 -8.28 3.11
N LEU A 11 6.44 -7.43 2.21
CA LEU A 11 5.75 -6.19 2.55
C LEU A 11 4.21 -6.33 2.49
N LYS A 12 3.68 -7.51 2.17
CA LYS A 12 2.25 -7.76 2.11
C LYS A 12 1.63 -7.68 3.51
N LEU A 13 0.69 -6.76 3.69
CA LEU A 13 -0.06 -6.61 4.93
C LEU A 13 -1.33 -7.48 4.92
N GLU A 14 -1.57 -8.22 5.99
CA GLU A 14 -2.82 -8.96 6.18
C GLU A 14 -4.00 -7.97 6.21
N THR A 15 -4.85 -8.05 5.19
CA THR A 15 -5.90 -7.06 4.94
C THR A 15 -7.17 -7.74 4.46
N SER A 16 -8.31 -7.33 5.00
CA SER A 16 -9.63 -7.62 4.43
C SER A 16 -10.24 -6.36 3.83
N PHE A 17 -10.88 -6.53 2.67
CA PHE A 17 -11.52 -5.45 1.94
C PHE A 17 -13.04 -5.61 2.02
N SER A 18 -13.73 -4.49 2.16
CA SER A 18 -15.19 -4.37 2.08
C SER A 18 -15.52 -3.10 1.30
N PRO A 19 -16.72 -2.99 0.70
CA PRO A 19 -17.09 -1.82 -0.10
C PRO A 19 -16.98 -0.48 0.65
N SER A 20 -17.18 -0.51 1.98
CA SER A 20 -17.19 0.67 2.85
C SER A 20 -15.96 0.82 3.74
N TYR A 21 -15.11 -0.21 3.86
CA TYR A 21 -13.92 -0.15 4.70
C TYR A 21 -12.83 -1.14 4.31
N THR A 22 -11.60 -0.79 4.68
CA THR A 22 -10.41 -1.65 4.63
C THR A 22 -10.00 -1.97 6.07
N GLN A 23 -9.76 -3.24 6.40
CA GLN A 23 -9.30 -3.63 7.74
C GLN A 23 -7.95 -4.31 7.66
N HIS A 24 -6.97 -3.72 8.31
CA HIS A 24 -5.64 -4.31 8.47
C HIS A 24 -5.56 -5.06 9.79
N THR A 25 -4.83 -6.18 9.76
CA THR A 25 -4.59 -7.02 10.92
C THR A 25 -3.10 -7.07 11.21
N PHE A 26 -2.74 -6.77 12.46
CA PHE A 26 -1.37 -6.77 12.95
C PHE A 26 -1.21 -7.72 14.12
N ASN A 27 -0.07 -8.38 14.21
CA ASN A 27 0.34 -9.09 15.41
C ASN A 27 1.30 -8.19 16.21
N LYS A 28 0.91 -7.81 17.42
CA LYS A 28 1.78 -7.07 18.36
C LYS A 28 2.28 -7.98 19.46
N ARG A 29 3.47 -7.73 19.99
CA ARG A 29 3.91 -8.39 21.23
C ARG A 29 3.04 -7.90 22.38
N GLY A 30 2.46 -8.83 23.14
CA GLY A 30 1.77 -8.46 24.37
C GLY A 30 2.75 -8.02 25.44
N THR A 31 2.28 -7.20 26.37
CA THR A 31 3.08 -6.63 27.47
C THR A 31 3.09 -7.50 28.74
N SER A 32 2.38 -8.63 28.74
CA SER A 32 2.26 -9.52 29.90
C SER A 32 2.61 -10.98 29.57
N GLY A 33 3.17 -11.70 30.55
CA GLY A 33 3.77 -13.03 30.37
C GLY A 33 2.84 -14.16 29.94
N ARG A 34 1.51 -13.92 29.83
CA ARG A 34 0.51 -14.92 29.42
C ARG A 34 0.01 -14.77 27.99
N GLU A 35 0.29 -13.64 27.32
CA GLU A 35 -0.16 -13.42 25.94
C GLU A 35 0.98 -12.80 25.11
N TRP A 36 1.77 -13.66 24.45
CA TRP A 36 2.96 -13.20 23.72
C TRP A 36 2.63 -12.48 22.41
N LYS A 37 1.42 -12.66 21.86
CA LYS A 37 0.96 -12.02 20.62
C LYS A 37 -0.50 -11.59 20.73
N ILE A 38 -0.76 -10.30 20.63
CA ILE A 38 -2.10 -9.71 20.59
C ILE A 38 -2.41 -9.34 19.13
N ARG A 39 -3.57 -9.79 18.64
CA ARG A 39 -4.06 -9.44 17.31
C ARG A 39 -4.76 -8.09 17.37
N VAL A 40 -4.29 -7.12 16.60
CA VAL A 40 -4.81 -5.75 16.55
C VAL A 40 -5.41 -5.49 15.19
N HIS A 41 -6.62 -4.94 15.17
CA HIS A 41 -7.31 -4.56 13.95
C HIS A 41 -7.33 -3.04 13.80
N GLU A 42 -6.94 -2.56 12.63
CA GLU A 42 -7.02 -1.15 12.23
C GLU A 42 -8.04 -1.05 11.10
N ARG A 43 -9.12 -0.30 11.32
CA ARG A 43 -10.19 -0.12 10.34
C ARG A 43 -10.10 1.26 9.70
N TRP A 44 -10.09 1.27 8.38
CA TRP A 44 -10.11 2.45 7.53
C TRP A 44 -11.46 2.53 6.83
N THR A 45 -12.26 3.53 7.13
CA THR A 45 -13.59 3.71 6.54
C THR A 45 -13.51 4.64 5.33
N ARG A 46 -14.07 4.19 4.21
CA ARG A 46 -14.20 4.99 2.98
C ARG A 46 -15.21 6.11 3.21
N LYS A 47 -14.81 7.35 2.89
CA LYS A 47 -15.64 8.55 3.11
C LYS A 47 -16.18 9.10 1.80
N LYS A 48 -15.30 9.53 0.90
CA LYS A 48 -15.70 10.09 -0.40
C LYS A 48 -14.71 9.73 -1.49
N ARG A 49 -15.18 9.73 -2.74
CA ARG A 49 -14.31 9.65 -3.91
C ARG A 49 -13.58 10.97 -4.07
N LEU A 50 -12.24 10.92 -4.17
CA LEU A 50 -11.40 12.08 -4.44
C LEU A 50 -11.19 12.29 -5.94
N GLY A 51 -11.18 11.21 -6.73
CA GLY A 51 -11.06 11.28 -8.18
C GLY A 51 -11.17 9.92 -8.84
N GLN A 52 -11.32 9.92 -10.16
CA GLN A 52 -11.33 8.71 -10.98
C GLN A 52 -10.55 9.02 -12.26
N GLY A 53 -9.59 8.16 -12.58
CA GLY A 53 -8.81 8.23 -13.82
C GLY A 53 -8.85 6.90 -14.57
N SER A 54 -8.14 6.85 -15.69
CA SER A 54 -8.03 5.64 -16.53
C SER A 54 -7.46 4.43 -15.77
N TYR A 55 -6.61 4.67 -14.77
CA TYR A 55 -5.92 3.64 -13.99
C TYR A 55 -6.58 3.34 -12.64
N GLY A 56 -7.80 3.81 -12.40
CA GLY A 56 -8.56 3.49 -11.19
C GLY A 56 -9.17 4.67 -10.45
N THR A 57 -9.67 4.39 -9.24
CA THR A 57 -10.43 5.34 -8.42
C THR A 57 -9.68 5.66 -7.14
N VAL A 58 -9.61 6.95 -6.78
CA VAL A 58 -8.99 7.40 -5.53
C VAL A 58 -10.07 7.74 -4.51
N TRP A 59 -9.94 7.18 -3.32
CA TRP A 59 -10.87 7.34 -2.19
C TRP A 59 -10.17 8.02 -1.01
N LEU A 60 -10.92 8.89 -0.32
CA LEU A 60 -10.56 9.37 1.00
C LEU A 60 -10.98 8.31 2.03
N GLU A 61 -10.05 7.83 2.83
CA GLU A 61 -10.32 6.94 3.95
C GLU A 61 -9.85 7.57 5.27
N THR A 62 -10.55 7.25 6.35
CA THR A 62 -10.19 7.69 7.71
C THR A 62 -10.12 6.53 8.67
N CYS A 63 -9.24 6.61 9.66
CA CYS A 63 -9.10 5.63 10.73
C CYS A 63 -9.40 6.26 12.09
N GLU A 64 -10.41 5.75 12.80
CA GLU A 64 -10.78 6.23 14.13
C GLU A 64 -9.84 5.69 15.22
N ARG A 65 -9.25 4.51 15.00
CA ARG A 65 -8.35 3.84 15.96
C ARG A 65 -7.11 3.33 15.24
N PRO A 66 -6.14 4.21 14.94
CA PRO A 66 -4.91 3.81 14.29
C PRO A 66 -4.14 2.81 15.15
N ALA A 67 -3.48 1.83 14.50
CA ALA A 67 -2.71 0.82 15.22
C ALA A 67 -1.48 1.42 15.91
N ARG A 68 -0.99 2.59 15.51
CA ARG A 68 0.15 3.28 16.13
C ARG A 68 -0.24 4.69 16.56
N ARG A 69 0.25 5.16 17.71
CA ARG A 69 -0.12 6.46 18.31
C ARG A 69 0.15 7.68 17.42
N HIS A 70 1.08 7.58 16.48
CA HIS A 70 1.47 8.66 15.57
C HIS A 70 1.13 8.37 14.10
N SER A 71 0.30 7.35 13.83
CA SER A 71 -0.17 7.11 12.48
C SER A 71 -1.14 8.20 12.04
N PRO A 72 -1.08 8.68 10.78
CA PRO A 72 -2.12 9.53 10.22
C PRO A 72 -3.50 8.88 10.36
N ALA A 73 -4.52 9.67 10.70
CA ALA A 73 -5.90 9.20 10.78
C ALA A 73 -6.66 9.34 9.44
N VAL A 74 -6.00 9.81 8.39
CA VAL A 74 -6.58 10.10 7.08
C VAL A 74 -5.60 9.67 5.99
N ARG A 75 -6.10 9.05 4.91
CA ARG A 75 -5.29 8.66 3.76
C ARG A 75 -6.07 8.75 2.44
N ALA A 76 -5.35 8.86 1.34
CA ALA A 76 -5.88 8.60 0.00
C ALA A 76 -5.54 7.16 -0.41
N VAL A 77 -6.53 6.40 -0.88
CA VAL A 77 -6.35 5.03 -1.39
C VAL A 77 -6.73 4.98 -2.85
N LYS A 78 -5.79 4.53 -3.71
CA LYS A 78 -6.06 4.25 -5.11
C LYS A 78 -6.46 2.78 -5.27
N GLU A 79 -7.68 2.57 -5.71
CA GLU A 79 -8.23 1.28 -6.11
C GLU A 79 -7.99 1.07 -7.60
N ILE A 80 -7.26 0.02 -7.95
CA ILE A 80 -6.92 -0.34 -9.32
C ILE A 80 -7.71 -1.61 -9.69
N PRO A 81 -8.61 -1.56 -10.69
CA PRO A 81 -9.34 -2.74 -11.12
C PRO A 81 -8.37 -3.74 -11.75
N VAL A 82 -8.39 -4.97 -11.26
CA VAL A 82 -7.63 -6.09 -11.82
C VAL A 82 -8.59 -6.88 -12.71
N ASP A 83 -8.86 -6.36 -13.90
CA ASP A 83 -9.64 -7.08 -14.90
C ASP A 83 -8.72 -8.03 -15.69
N SER A 84 -9.16 -9.26 -15.94
CA SER A 84 -8.33 -10.31 -16.54
C SER A 84 -7.81 -9.93 -17.94
N THR A 85 -8.54 -9.06 -18.64
CA THR A 85 -8.20 -8.52 -19.96
C THR A 85 -7.17 -7.39 -19.92
N VAL A 86 -7.08 -6.65 -18.81
CA VAL A 86 -6.13 -5.55 -18.60
C VAL A 86 -4.80 -6.07 -18.02
N THR A 87 -4.85 -7.15 -17.24
CA THR A 87 -3.65 -7.82 -16.69
C THR A 87 -2.70 -8.39 -17.75
N GLU A 88 -3.14 -8.62 -18.98
CA GLU A 88 -2.24 -9.00 -20.08
C GLU A 88 -1.43 -7.82 -20.61
N LYS A 89 -1.94 -6.58 -20.48
CA LYS A 89 -1.28 -5.36 -20.97
C LYS A 89 -0.40 -4.66 -19.94
N MET A 90 -0.64 -4.89 -18.65
CA MET A 90 0.06 -4.21 -17.57
C MET A 90 0.62 -5.26 -16.61
N ASP A 91 1.96 -5.34 -16.52
CA ASP A 91 2.63 -6.19 -15.53
C ASP A 91 2.42 -5.58 -14.14
N TYR A 92 1.29 -5.93 -13.54
CA TYR A 92 0.86 -5.47 -12.22
C TYR A 92 1.92 -5.70 -11.14
N TYR A 93 2.69 -6.78 -11.25
CA TYR A 93 3.77 -7.06 -10.31
C TYR A 93 4.95 -6.10 -10.47
N ARG A 94 5.28 -5.66 -11.68
CA ARG A 94 6.30 -4.62 -11.91
C ARG A 94 5.90 -3.28 -11.32
N GLU A 95 4.64 -2.88 -11.47
CA GLU A 95 4.14 -1.62 -10.91
C GLU A 95 4.13 -1.65 -9.38
N LEU A 96 3.68 -2.78 -8.79
CA LEU A 96 3.79 -2.98 -7.35
C LEU A 96 5.24 -2.96 -6.86
N GLU A 97 6.15 -3.61 -7.59
CA GLU A 97 7.56 -3.62 -7.26
C GLU A 97 8.17 -2.22 -7.31
N ALA A 98 7.82 -1.42 -8.32
CA ALA A 98 8.25 -0.02 -8.42
C ALA A 98 7.76 0.78 -7.21
N VAL A 99 6.46 0.74 -6.88
CA VAL A 99 5.90 1.43 -5.71
C VAL A 99 6.62 1.02 -4.43
N MET A 100 6.91 -0.28 -4.26
CA MET A 100 7.62 -0.78 -3.08
C MET A 100 9.07 -0.33 -3.01
N LYS A 101 9.79 -0.28 -4.14
CA LYS A 101 11.16 0.25 -4.20
C LYS A 101 11.21 1.73 -3.81
N PHE A 102 10.24 2.53 -4.25
CA PHE A 102 10.18 3.96 -3.93
C PHE A 102 9.59 4.27 -2.53
N SER A 103 8.93 3.30 -1.89
CA SER A 103 8.31 3.47 -0.56
C SER A 103 9.24 3.17 0.62
N GLN A 104 10.48 2.71 0.39
CA GLN A 104 11.45 2.48 1.45
C GLN A 104 12.10 3.80 1.87
N GLU A 105 12.35 3.98 3.18
CA GLU A 105 12.98 5.18 3.78
C GLU A 105 14.44 5.42 3.30
N ARG A 106 14.94 4.61 2.35
CA ARG A 106 16.19 4.77 1.62
C ARG A 106 15.99 4.66 0.12
N VAL A 107 15.49 5.73 -0.48
CA VAL A 107 16.17 6.30 -1.66
C VAL A 107 17.13 7.39 -1.15
N GLY A 108 18.03 6.98 -0.25
CA GLY A 108 19.17 7.80 0.17
C GLY A 108 20.28 7.60 -0.85
N SER A 109 20.51 8.64 -1.66
CA SER A 109 21.53 8.72 -2.72
C SER A 109 21.19 7.97 -4.02
N ILE A 110 20.24 8.53 -4.79
CA ILE A 110 20.49 8.59 -6.23
C ILE A 110 21.62 9.61 -6.37
N ARG A 111 22.86 9.13 -6.56
CA ARG A 111 23.86 9.96 -7.23
C ARG A 111 23.24 10.25 -8.60
N ALA A 112 22.78 11.48 -8.77
CA ALA A 112 22.59 12.05 -10.09
C ALA A 112 23.97 12.09 -10.75
N GLU A 113 24.38 10.99 -11.39
CA GLU A 113 25.30 11.12 -12.50
C GLU A 113 24.52 11.84 -13.59
N GLY A 114 24.72 13.16 -13.62
CA GLY A 114 24.25 14.00 -14.70
C GLY A 114 24.77 13.45 -16.01
N ARG A 115 23.88 12.85 -16.80
CA ARG A 115 24.07 12.73 -18.24
C ARG A 115 23.13 13.73 -18.88
N VAL A 116 23.71 14.91 -19.13
CA VAL A 116 23.16 15.92 -20.02
C VAL A 116 22.86 15.25 -21.35
N LEU A 117 21.59 15.23 -21.75
CA LEU A 117 21.22 15.14 -23.16
C LEU A 117 20.34 16.34 -23.45
N ARG A 118 20.99 17.37 -24.00
CA ARG A 118 20.34 18.47 -24.71
C ARG A 118 19.68 17.88 -25.95
N SER A 119 18.40 18.17 -26.18
CA SER A 119 17.87 18.20 -27.53
C SER A 119 18.04 19.63 -28.06
N VAL A 120 18.72 19.74 -29.20
CA VAL A 120 18.52 20.86 -30.14
C VAL A 120 17.14 20.67 -30.76
#